data_AF-A0A437S8Q9-F1
#
_entry.id   AF-A0A437S8Q9-F1
#
_cell.length_a   1.000
_cell.length_b   1.000
_cell.length_c   1.000
_cell.angle_alpha   90.00
_cell.angle_beta   90.00
_cell.angle_gamma   90.00
#
_symmetry.space_group_name_H-M   'P 1'
#
loop_
_entity.id
_entity.type
_entity.pdbx_description
1 polymer ?
#
loop_
_entity_poly.entity_id
_entity_poly.type
_entity_poly.pdbx_seq_one_letter_code
_entity_poly.pdbx_strand_id
1 'polypeptide(L)'
;MRKILLLLTLTLSLSLFLTGCGGSEDLTGNADEKTKQLLLDTIESYDLTRHIFGEGVTFELEDKKNFNGNEYSRVQGNIFENLSTYEDALQNTFTPKRAKEVLEQLNDENSIIRSFDNKLYVSDYYINLPEEIQSLRPNIDTLNLITEKDNLMVVNYKKINSGVRKKSYTDQTILLEKVGDTYLVSDNINKYSPATEEYLSLIQEHFNLSDDKSTFIATNNLYLEALSMSGKGTFLELYFLFKPEGNILALNSALMYNSKLKTVEDLKIEEDRIINKIFTDLSSDDKTKILIIPVEEDLKSASKLVKFQNYGEEEKGNYIIVPKYLDNDYIQIQPSNSNYQGLYSNFFIGLEGEYNIKYEDGKSAFEINTENLSSQTLPKEVQLLNSKDFIAYLNAIK
;
A
#
# COMPACT_ATOMS: atom_id res chain seq x y z
N MET A 1 -39.34 52.08 -7.47
CA MET A 1 -39.82 50.71 -7.19
C MET A 1 -39.33 49.67 -8.19
N ARG A 2 -39.59 49.78 -9.50
CA ARG A 2 -39.13 48.78 -10.51
C ARG A 2 -37.60 48.49 -10.49
N LYS A 3 -36.75 49.50 -10.31
CA LYS A 3 -35.28 49.33 -10.26
C LYS A 3 -34.78 48.62 -8.99
N ILE A 4 -35.48 48.81 -7.86
CA ILE A 4 -35.12 48.19 -6.58
C ILE A 4 -35.56 46.72 -6.57
N LEU A 5 -36.74 46.42 -7.12
CA LEU A 5 -37.19 45.04 -7.31
C LEU A 5 -36.22 44.26 -8.20
N LEU A 6 -35.80 44.84 -9.33
CA LEU A 6 -34.85 44.21 -10.26
C LEU A 6 -33.51 43.89 -9.59
N LEU A 7 -32.99 44.83 -8.78
CA LEU A 7 -31.74 44.65 -8.03
C LEU A 7 -31.86 43.53 -6.98
N LEU A 8 -33.00 43.43 -6.30
CA LEU A 8 -33.29 42.39 -5.31
C LEU A 8 -33.44 41.01 -5.94
N THR A 9 -34.14 40.89 -7.08
CA THR A 9 -34.20 39.61 -7.81
C THR A 9 -32.84 39.19 -8.37
N LEU A 10 -32.03 40.14 -8.83
CA LEU A 10 -30.68 39.85 -9.34
C LEU A 10 -29.76 39.38 -8.22
N THR A 11 -29.79 40.02 -7.04
CA THR A 11 -29.02 39.58 -5.86
C THR A 11 -29.50 38.25 -5.29
N LEU A 12 -30.82 37.99 -5.26
CA LEU A 12 -31.35 36.67 -4.87
C LEU A 12 -30.89 35.57 -5.84
N SER A 13 -30.99 35.83 -7.15
CA SER A 13 -30.53 34.86 -8.17
C SER A 13 -29.03 34.61 -8.10
N LEU A 14 -28.20 35.65 -7.91
CA LEU A 14 -26.75 35.47 -7.71
C LEU A 14 -26.44 34.72 -6.42
N SER A 15 -27.18 34.94 -5.33
CA SER A 15 -26.98 34.20 -4.08
C SER A 15 -27.36 32.72 -4.19
N LEU A 16 -28.34 32.37 -5.05
CA LEU A 16 -28.69 30.98 -5.36
C LEU A 16 -27.67 30.29 -6.27
N PHE A 17 -26.94 31.05 -7.11
CA PHE A 17 -25.82 30.52 -7.90
C PHE A 17 -24.50 30.43 -7.10
N LEU A 18 -24.34 31.21 -6.03
CA LEU A 18 -23.11 31.25 -5.21
C LEU A 18 -23.13 30.29 -4.01
N THR A 19 -24.23 29.59 -3.74
CA THR A 19 -24.31 28.53 -2.71
C THR A 19 -24.28 27.11 -3.27
N GLY A 20 -24.09 26.93 -4.59
CA GLY A 20 -24.26 25.63 -5.24
C GLY A 20 -23.06 25.15 -6.05
N CYS A 21 -21.96 24.77 -5.39
CA CYS A 21 -21.08 23.65 -5.76
C CYS A 21 -19.94 23.47 -4.73
N GLY A 22 -20.26 23.57 -3.44
CA GLY A 22 -19.43 22.94 -2.42
C GLY A 22 -19.91 21.50 -2.25
N GLY A 23 -19.75 20.67 -3.29
CA GLY A 23 -20.13 19.27 -3.18
C GLY A 23 -19.30 18.64 -2.07
N SER A 24 -19.92 18.31 -0.94
CA SER A 24 -19.51 17.09 -0.28
C SER A 24 -19.79 16.01 -1.32
N GLU A 25 -18.76 15.49 -1.96
CA GLU A 25 -18.91 14.24 -2.69
C GLU A 25 -19.53 13.27 -1.68
N ASP A 26 -20.76 12.82 -1.95
CA ASP A 26 -21.38 11.75 -1.20
C ASP A 26 -20.54 10.52 -1.48
N LEU A 27 -19.60 10.25 -0.57
CA LEU A 27 -18.74 9.09 -0.62
C LEU A 27 -19.63 7.87 -0.40
N THR A 28 -20.15 7.32 -1.49
CA THR A 28 -21.03 6.17 -1.53
C THR A 28 -20.33 5.06 -2.29
N GLY A 29 -20.26 3.89 -1.67
CA GLY A 29 -19.75 2.67 -2.28
C GLY A 29 -20.83 1.96 -3.07
N ASN A 30 -20.41 0.95 -3.84
CA ASN A 30 -21.28 0.19 -4.75
C ASN A 30 -21.90 -1.09 -4.15
N ALA A 31 -21.57 -1.45 -2.91
CA ALA A 31 -22.14 -2.63 -2.25
C ALA A 31 -23.62 -2.39 -1.90
N ASP A 32 -24.44 -3.44 -2.03
CA ASP A 32 -25.85 -3.36 -1.63
C ASP A 32 -26.02 -3.34 -0.10
N GLU A 33 -27.17 -2.89 0.38
CA GLU A 33 -27.46 -2.79 1.82
C GLU A 33 -27.36 -4.13 2.54
N LYS A 34 -27.70 -5.23 1.86
CA LYS A 34 -27.58 -6.57 2.45
C LYS A 34 -26.12 -6.93 2.74
N THR A 35 -25.23 -6.63 1.80
CA THR A 35 -23.78 -6.85 1.90
C THR A 35 -23.18 -5.95 2.97
N LYS A 36 -23.58 -4.68 3.02
CA LYS A 36 -23.15 -3.74 4.08
C LYS A 36 -23.53 -4.28 5.47
N GLN A 37 -24.77 -4.68 5.67
CA GLN A 37 -25.24 -5.23 6.95
C GLN A 37 -24.55 -6.56 7.30
N LEU A 38 -24.28 -7.40 6.30
CA LEU A 38 -23.57 -8.66 6.49
C LEU A 38 -22.13 -8.47 6.97
N LEU A 39 -21.47 -7.37 6.57
CA LEU A 39 -20.06 -7.14 6.81
C LEU A 39 -19.76 -6.08 7.88
N LEU A 40 -20.77 -5.35 8.35
CA LEU A 40 -20.61 -4.24 9.30
C LEU A 40 -19.82 -4.68 10.54
N ASP A 41 -20.31 -5.71 11.24
CA ASP A 41 -19.70 -6.19 12.48
C ASP A 41 -18.27 -6.73 12.24
N THR A 42 -18.04 -7.44 11.13
CA THR A 42 -16.72 -7.95 10.76
C THR A 42 -15.73 -6.81 10.49
N ILE A 43 -16.14 -5.78 9.76
CA ILE A 43 -15.30 -4.62 9.42
C ILE A 43 -14.97 -3.80 10.66
N GLU A 44 -15.98 -3.50 11.50
CA GLU A 44 -15.78 -2.77 12.75
C GLU A 44 -14.86 -3.53 13.70
N SER A 45 -15.05 -4.84 13.85
CA SER A 45 -14.21 -5.68 14.70
C SER A 45 -12.79 -5.84 14.14
N TYR A 46 -12.63 -5.95 12.83
CA TYR A 46 -11.33 -5.96 12.15
C TYR A 46 -10.55 -4.66 12.42
N ASP A 47 -11.22 -3.52 12.31
CA ASP A 47 -10.57 -2.23 12.57
C ASP A 47 -10.22 -2.04 14.05
N LEU A 48 -11.11 -2.45 14.95
CA LEU A 48 -10.87 -2.38 16.39
C LEU A 48 -9.70 -3.25 16.81
N THR A 49 -9.65 -4.51 16.34
CA THR A 49 -8.58 -5.46 16.70
C THR A 49 -7.21 -5.07 16.16
N ARG A 50 -7.15 -4.36 15.02
CA ARG A 50 -5.89 -3.96 14.36
C ARG A 50 -5.37 -2.59 14.81
N HIS A 51 -6.25 -1.62 15.04
CA HIS A 51 -5.86 -0.24 15.33
C HIS A 51 -6.08 0.17 16.78
N ILE A 52 -6.90 -0.57 17.53
CA ILE A 52 -7.13 -0.39 18.97
C ILE A 52 -7.84 0.93 19.32
N PHE A 53 -8.16 1.76 18.33
CA PHE A 53 -9.00 2.93 18.52
C PHE A 53 -10.42 2.62 18.07
N GLY A 54 -11.37 2.86 18.96
CA GLY A 54 -12.78 2.60 18.70
C GLY A 54 -13.65 3.34 19.70
N GLU A 55 -14.97 3.20 19.54
CA GLU A 55 -15.90 3.67 20.56
C GLU A 55 -15.72 2.85 21.85
N GLY A 56 -15.65 3.53 22.99
CA GLY A 56 -15.52 2.88 24.29
C GLY A 56 -14.14 2.30 24.63
N VAL A 57 -13.11 2.52 23.80
CA VAL A 57 -11.74 2.15 24.15
C VAL A 57 -11.09 3.24 25.01
N THR A 58 -10.50 2.84 26.13
CA THR A 58 -9.76 3.74 27.04
C THR A 58 -8.42 3.14 27.45
N PHE A 59 -7.53 3.98 27.96
CA PHE A 59 -6.19 3.57 28.40
C PHE A 59 -5.97 3.95 29.86
N GLU A 60 -5.58 2.99 30.70
CA GLU A 60 -5.19 3.22 32.09
C GLU A 60 -3.70 3.58 32.15
N LEU A 61 -3.38 4.86 31.98
CA LEU A 61 -2.00 5.36 31.91
C LEU A 61 -1.16 5.13 33.18
N GLU A 62 -1.79 4.76 34.29
CA GLU A 62 -1.09 4.43 35.55
C GLU A 62 -0.80 2.92 35.69
N ASP A 63 -1.53 2.03 34.99
CA ASP A 63 -1.25 0.58 34.94
C ASP A 63 -0.35 0.30 33.74
N LYS A 64 0.97 0.51 33.96
CA LYS A 64 2.01 0.34 32.95
C LYS A 64 2.84 -0.92 33.13
N LYS A 65 3.35 -1.43 32.01
CA LYS A 65 4.30 -2.54 31.96
C LYS A 65 5.41 -2.23 30.96
N ASN A 66 6.59 -2.78 31.23
CA ASN A 66 7.69 -2.75 30.28
C ASN A 66 7.89 -4.14 29.70
N PHE A 67 7.90 -4.24 28.37
CA PHE A 67 8.21 -5.46 27.63
C PHE A 67 9.34 -5.15 26.64
N ASN A 68 10.48 -5.83 26.78
CA ASN A 68 11.65 -5.66 25.91
C ASN A 68 12.11 -4.20 25.77
N GLY A 69 12.09 -3.45 26.87
CA GLY A 69 12.49 -2.03 26.88
C GLY A 69 11.41 -1.05 26.45
N ASN A 70 10.30 -1.52 25.88
CA ASN A 70 9.19 -0.70 25.43
C ASN A 70 8.11 -0.60 26.52
N GLU A 71 7.54 0.59 26.69
CA GLU A 71 6.46 0.86 27.65
C GLU A 71 5.09 0.61 27.02
N TYR A 72 4.21 -0.01 27.81
CA TYR A 72 2.84 -0.32 27.42
C TYR A 72 1.89 0.06 28.55
N SER A 73 0.75 0.65 28.21
CA SER A 73 -0.32 0.98 29.14
C SER A 73 -1.50 0.02 28.96
N ARG A 74 -2.19 -0.29 30.05
CA ARG A 74 -3.36 -1.17 30.00
C ARG A 74 -4.47 -0.54 29.15
N VAL A 75 -5.06 -1.35 28.29
CA VAL A 75 -6.21 -0.98 27.47
C VAL A 75 -7.50 -1.56 28.06
N GLN A 76 -8.59 -0.83 27.95
CA GLN A 76 -9.94 -1.27 28.30
C GLN A 76 -10.91 -1.00 27.17
N GLY A 77 -11.98 -1.78 27.11
CA GLY A 77 -13.02 -1.72 26.09
C GLY A 77 -13.66 -3.09 25.91
N ASN A 78 -14.74 -3.18 25.14
CA ASN A 78 -15.55 -4.40 25.03
C ASN A 78 -14.74 -5.65 24.67
N ILE A 79 -13.82 -5.56 23.72
CA ILE A 79 -12.97 -6.70 23.31
C ILE A 79 -11.64 -6.76 24.08
N PHE A 80 -11.32 -5.73 24.86
CA PHE A 80 -10.01 -5.55 25.51
C PHE A 80 -10.03 -5.81 27.02
N GLU A 81 -11.17 -6.24 27.57
CA GLU A 81 -11.33 -6.48 29.01
C GLU A 81 -10.30 -7.49 29.55
N ASN A 82 -10.09 -8.58 28.82
CA ASN A 82 -9.12 -9.61 29.13
C ASN A 82 -8.69 -10.40 27.88
N LEU A 83 -7.76 -11.35 28.02
CA LEU A 83 -7.28 -12.16 26.91
C LEU A 83 -8.39 -13.01 26.29
N SER A 84 -9.27 -13.62 27.09
CA SER A 84 -10.36 -14.47 26.60
C SER A 84 -11.35 -13.69 25.73
N THR A 85 -11.75 -12.49 26.15
CA THR A 85 -12.65 -11.64 25.35
C THR A 85 -12.03 -11.21 24.03
N TYR A 86 -10.72 -11.01 24.01
CA TYR A 86 -9.99 -10.66 22.80
C TYR A 86 -9.84 -11.86 21.86
N GLU A 87 -9.52 -13.04 22.40
CA GLU A 87 -9.49 -14.30 21.65
C GLU A 87 -10.84 -14.59 20.98
N ASP A 88 -11.94 -14.43 21.70
CA ASP A 88 -13.29 -14.58 21.17
C ASP A 88 -13.59 -13.57 20.05
N ALA A 89 -13.17 -12.31 20.21
CA ALA A 89 -13.33 -11.30 19.16
C ALA A 89 -12.52 -11.65 17.90
N LEU A 90 -11.29 -12.15 18.05
CA LEU A 90 -10.46 -12.59 16.92
C LEU A 90 -11.08 -13.77 16.18
N GLN A 91 -11.62 -14.77 16.88
CA GLN A 91 -12.28 -15.94 16.28
C GLN A 91 -13.54 -15.57 15.49
N ASN A 92 -14.23 -14.49 15.88
CA ASN A 92 -15.42 -13.99 15.19
C ASN A 92 -15.10 -12.99 14.06
N THR A 93 -13.85 -12.54 13.95
CA THR A 93 -13.41 -11.54 12.96
C THR A 93 -12.57 -12.16 11.85
N PHE A 94 -11.68 -13.08 12.21
CA PHE A 94 -10.67 -13.67 11.32
C PHE A 94 -10.95 -15.15 11.08
N THR A 95 -10.48 -15.68 9.95
CA THR A 95 -10.48 -17.13 9.74
C THR A 95 -9.65 -17.83 10.83
N PRO A 96 -9.91 -19.11 11.15
CA PRO A 96 -9.19 -19.79 12.23
C PRO A 96 -7.66 -19.75 12.10
N LYS A 97 -7.16 -19.84 10.86
CA LYS A 97 -5.73 -19.72 10.54
C LYS A 97 -5.23 -18.31 10.91
N ARG A 98 -5.93 -17.27 10.46
CA ARG A 98 -5.51 -15.88 10.65
C ARG A 98 -5.65 -15.42 12.11
N ALA A 99 -6.69 -15.85 12.80
CA ALA A 99 -6.85 -15.62 14.24
C ALA A 99 -5.66 -16.17 15.04
N LYS A 100 -5.20 -17.38 14.70
CA LYS A 100 -4.01 -17.99 15.33
C LYS A 100 -2.74 -17.18 15.07
N GLU A 101 -2.52 -16.73 13.85
CA GLU A 101 -1.36 -15.87 13.51
C GLU A 101 -1.37 -14.56 14.31
N VAL A 102 -2.52 -13.90 14.45
CA VAL A 102 -2.65 -12.66 15.24
C VAL A 102 -2.42 -12.91 16.74
N LEU A 103 -2.88 -14.05 17.27
CA LEU A 103 -2.62 -14.42 18.65
C LEU A 103 -1.14 -14.73 18.92
N GLU A 104 -0.46 -15.38 17.98
CA GLU A 104 0.98 -15.65 18.08
C GLU A 104 1.78 -14.33 18.13
N GLN A 105 1.36 -13.32 17.36
CA GLN A 105 1.97 -11.98 17.33
C GLN A 105 1.97 -11.27 18.68
N LEU A 106 1.06 -11.60 19.62
CA LEU A 106 1.09 -11.03 20.97
C LEU A 106 2.43 -11.27 21.70
N ASN A 107 3.17 -12.31 21.29
CA ASN A 107 4.48 -12.66 21.84
C ASN A 107 5.66 -12.04 21.08
N ASP A 108 5.45 -11.48 19.88
CA ASP A 108 6.51 -10.91 19.05
C ASP A 108 7.10 -9.64 19.65
N GLU A 109 8.42 -9.42 19.58
CA GLU A 109 9.12 -8.26 20.15
C GLU A 109 8.44 -6.91 19.82
N ASN A 110 7.95 -6.77 18.58
CA ASN A 110 7.33 -5.56 18.04
C ASN A 110 5.79 -5.57 18.12
N SER A 111 5.19 -6.44 18.94
CA SER A 111 3.74 -6.50 19.07
C SER A 111 3.13 -5.19 19.54
N ILE A 112 2.03 -4.79 18.91
CA ILE A 112 1.24 -3.62 19.33
C ILE A 112 0.55 -3.89 20.67
N ILE A 113 0.04 -5.11 20.85
CA ILE A 113 -0.71 -5.56 22.03
C ILE A 113 0.07 -6.67 22.73
N ARG A 114 0.17 -6.59 24.05
CA ARG A 114 0.75 -7.62 24.91
C ARG A 114 -0.29 -8.11 25.89
N SER A 115 -0.23 -9.39 26.22
CA SER A 115 -0.99 -9.95 27.34
C SER A 115 -0.07 -10.17 28.53
N PHE A 116 -0.52 -9.79 29.72
CA PHE A 116 0.11 -10.14 30.98
C PHE A 116 -0.93 -10.24 32.08
N ASP A 117 -0.90 -11.34 32.85
CA ASP A 117 -1.84 -11.61 33.93
C ASP A 117 -3.32 -11.47 33.48
N ASN A 118 -3.63 -12.07 32.32
CA ASN A 118 -4.95 -12.02 31.66
C ASN A 118 -5.44 -10.61 31.27
N LYS A 119 -4.61 -9.58 31.40
CA LYS A 119 -4.90 -8.21 30.95
C LYS A 119 -4.19 -7.89 29.64
N LEU A 120 -4.73 -6.95 28.88
CA LEU A 120 -4.14 -6.48 27.63
C LEU A 120 -3.50 -5.10 27.82
N TYR A 121 -2.34 -4.94 27.21
CA TYR A 121 -1.51 -3.74 27.27
C TYR A 121 -1.14 -3.32 25.86
N VAL A 122 -1.19 -2.03 25.55
CA VAL A 122 -0.91 -1.47 24.22
C VAL A 122 0.33 -0.62 24.30
N SER A 123 1.19 -0.70 23.29
CA SER A 123 2.42 0.10 23.26
C SER A 123 2.09 1.59 23.35
N ASP A 124 2.78 2.29 24.25
CA ASP A 124 2.58 3.73 24.46
C ASP A 124 2.84 4.55 23.18
N TYR A 125 3.63 4.02 22.23
CA TYR A 125 3.78 4.62 20.91
C TYR A 125 2.43 4.85 20.21
N TYR A 126 1.54 3.86 20.25
CA TYR A 126 0.22 3.93 19.62
C TYR A 126 -0.69 4.92 20.34
N ILE A 127 -0.68 4.90 21.67
CA ILE A 127 -1.48 5.82 22.51
C ILE A 127 -1.12 7.29 22.23
N ASN A 128 0.13 7.55 21.85
CA ASN A 128 0.63 8.89 21.54
C ASN A 128 0.55 9.27 20.05
N LEU A 129 -0.12 8.47 19.20
CA LEU A 129 -0.36 8.86 17.81
C LEU A 129 -1.24 10.13 17.74
N PRO A 130 -1.13 10.96 16.68
CA PRO A 130 -1.98 12.13 16.51
C PRO A 130 -3.47 11.80 16.62
N GLU A 131 -4.26 12.71 17.22
CA GLU A 131 -5.71 12.56 17.40
C GLU A 131 -6.42 12.25 16.07
N GLU A 132 -5.87 12.77 14.96
CA GLU A 132 -6.40 12.54 13.63
C GLU A 132 -6.32 11.09 13.18
N ILE A 133 -5.33 10.34 13.66
CA ILE A 133 -5.18 8.90 13.41
C ILE A 133 -6.09 8.14 14.39
N GLN A 134 -6.10 8.53 15.67
CA GLN A 134 -6.93 7.89 16.70
C GLN A 134 -8.43 8.02 16.43
N SER A 135 -8.85 9.04 15.68
CA SER A 135 -10.25 9.34 15.36
C SER A 135 -10.73 8.72 14.04
N LEU A 136 -9.87 8.01 13.30
CA LEU A 136 -10.29 7.32 12.07
C LEU A 136 -11.27 6.19 12.41
N ARG A 137 -12.42 6.18 11.76
CA ARG A 137 -13.44 5.12 11.89
C ARG A 137 -13.85 4.58 10.53
N PRO A 138 -14.13 3.27 10.40
CA PRO A 138 -14.72 2.74 9.16
C PRO A 138 -16.01 3.48 8.82
N ASN A 139 -16.24 3.73 7.53
CA ASN A 139 -17.54 4.14 7.02
C ASN A 139 -18.10 3.08 6.07
N ILE A 140 -19.06 2.30 6.56
CA ILE A 140 -19.70 1.23 5.79
C ILE A 140 -20.44 1.74 4.54
N ASP A 141 -20.87 3.01 4.51
CA ASP A 141 -21.53 3.58 3.34
C ASP A 141 -20.60 3.70 2.14
N THR A 142 -19.28 3.68 2.38
CA THR A 142 -18.24 3.72 1.34
C THR A 142 -17.85 2.33 0.82
N LEU A 143 -18.50 1.27 1.30
CA LEU A 143 -18.16 -0.11 0.96
C LEU A 143 -18.37 -0.41 -0.53
N ASN A 144 -17.29 -0.79 -1.19
CA ASN A 144 -17.26 -1.29 -2.55
C ASN A 144 -17.03 -2.80 -2.54
N LEU A 145 -17.92 -3.53 -3.22
CA LEU A 145 -17.71 -4.93 -3.55
C LEU A 145 -16.88 -5.01 -4.83
N ILE A 146 -15.62 -5.45 -4.71
CA ILE A 146 -14.66 -5.51 -5.81
C ILE A 146 -14.69 -6.87 -6.49
N THR A 147 -14.67 -7.94 -5.70
CA THR A 147 -14.67 -9.32 -6.19
C THR A 147 -15.55 -10.17 -5.31
N GLU A 148 -16.37 -11.04 -5.91
CA GLU A 148 -17.15 -12.05 -5.22
C GLU A 148 -17.20 -13.31 -6.09
N LYS A 149 -16.53 -14.37 -5.63
CA LYS A 149 -16.54 -15.66 -6.33
C LYS A 149 -16.16 -16.78 -5.40
N ASP A 150 -16.75 -17.95 -5.64
CA ASP A 150 -16.58 -19.14 -4.80
C ASP A 150 -16.92 -18.81 -3.34
N ASN A 151 -15.96 -18.97 -2.42
CA ASN A 151 -16.12 -18.60 -1.01
C ASN A 151 -15.39 -17.31 -0.65
N LEU A 152 -14.89 -16.55 -1.62
CA LEU A 152 -14.10 -15.35 -1.36
C LEU A 152 -14.82 -14.08 -1.78
N MET A 153 -14.58 -13.04 -0.98
CA MET A 153 -15.03 -11.68 -1.26
C MET A 153 -13.89 -10.70 -0.99
N VAL A 154 -13.61 -9.83 -1.96
CA VAL A 154 -12.71 -8.68 -1.78
C VAL A 154 -13.55 -7.42 -1.72
N VAL A 155 -13.43 -6.68 -0.62
CA VAL A 155 -14.11 -5.41 -0.44
C VAL A 155 -13.11 -4.30 -0.16
N ASN A 156 -13.50 -3.09 -0.55
CA ASN A 156 -12.76 -1.87 -0.26
C ASN A 156 -13.69 -0.88 0.46
N TYR A 157 -13.19 -0.20 1.48
CA TYR A 157 -13.94 0.83 2.21
C TYR A 157 -13.01 1.93 2.71
N LYS A 158 -13.57 3.07 3.08
CA LYS A 158 -12.83 4.22 3.61
C LYS A 158 -12.97 4.31 5.11
N LYS A 159 -11.88 4.66 5.77
CA LYS A 159 -11.90 5.23 7.11
C LYS A 159 -12.04 6.74 7.01
N ILE A 160 -12.87 7.33 7.86
CA ILE A 160 -13.13 8.77 7.87
C ILE A 160 -12.74 9.32 9.24
N ASN A 161 -12.07 10.46 9.25
CA ASN A 161 -11.91 11.25 10.46
C ASN A 161 -13.05 12.29 10.54
N SER A 162 -13.97 12.08 11.47
CA SER A 162 -15.09 12.98 11.74
C SER A 162 -14.78 14.08 12.77
N GLY A 163 -13.63 13.99 13.47
CA GLY A 163 -13.22 14.89 14.54
C GLY A 163 -12.50 16.17 14.08
N VAL A 164 -12.16 16.30 12.80
CA VAL A 164 -11.38 17.42 12.27
C VAL A 164 -12.13 18.27 11.24
N ARG A 165 -11.75 19.55 11.13
CA ARG A 165 -12.33 20.49 10.14
C ARG A 165 -12.11 20.06 8.68
N LYS A 166 -11.07 19.28 8.40
CA LYS A 166 -10.76 18.75 7.06
C LYS A 166 -10.80 17.22 7.11
N LYS A 167 -11.89 16.62 6.62
CA LYS A 167 -12.03 15.16 6.55
C LYS A 167 -10.82 14.57 5.80
N SER A 168 -10.09 13.69 6.47
CA SER A 168 -9.11 12.81 5.85
C SER A 168 -9.72 11.43 5.67
N TYR A 169 -9.24 10.72 4.65
CA TYR A 169 -9.70 9.39 4.29
C TYR A 169 -8.53 8.48 4.05
N THR A 170 -8.65 7.23 4.49
CA THR A 170 -7.73 6.17 4.10
C THR A 170 -8.53 4.99 3.55
N ASP A 171 -8.15 4.53 2.36
CA ASP A 171 -8.75 3.35 1.75
C ASP A 171 -8.22 2.10 2.46
N GLN A 172 -9.10 1.12 2.66
CA GLN A 172 -8.82 -0.17 3.26
C GLN A 172 -9.34 -1.25 2.32
N THR A 173 -8.49 -2.24 2.02
CA THR A 173 -8.86 -3.40 1.21
C THR A 173 -8.70 -4.65 2.06
N ILE A 174 -9.74 -5.47 2.14
CA ILE A 174 -9.74 -6.72 2.92
C ILE A 174 -10.21 -7.90 2.08
N LEU A 175 -9.64 -9.08 2.36
CA LEU A 175 -10.06 -10.36 1.80
C LEU A 175 -10.87 -11.11 2.85
N LEU A 176 -12.09 -11.49 2.47
CA LEU A 176 -13.03 -12.22 3.30
C LEU A 176 -13.24 -13.62 2.74
N GLU A 177 -13.29 -14.62 3.63
CA GLU A 177 -13.65 -16.01 3.33
C GLU A 177 -14.97 -16.36 4.00
N LYS A 178 -15.84 -17.04 3.26
CA LYS A 178 -17.10 -17.56 3.76
C LYS A 178 -16.85 -18.82 4.59
N VAL A 179 -17.17 -18.75 5.89
CA VAL A 179 -17.06 -19.87 6.83
C VAL A 179 -18.46 -20.15 7.39
N GLY A 180 -19.15 -21.12 6.79
CA GLY A 180 -20.58 -21.34 7.07
C GLY A 180 -21.44 -20.20 6.52
N ASP A 181 -22.14 -19.50 7.39
CA ASP A 181 -23.03 -18.38 7.03
C ASP A 181 -22.40 -17.00 7.25
N THR A 182 -21.15 -16.93 7.71
CA THR A 182 -20.43 -15.68 8.00
C THR A 182 -19.26 -15.47 7.05
N TYR A 183 -18.84 -14.22 6.91
CA TYR A 183 -17.61 -13.83 6.22
C TYR A 183 -16.59 -13.36 7.25
N LEU A 184 -15.41 -13.98 7.23
CA LEU A 184 -14.30 -13.71 8.15
C LEU A 184 -13.07 -13.25 7.36
N VAL A 185 -12.24 -12.40 7.95
CA VAL A 185 -11.03 -11.88 7.30
C VAL A 185 -9.99 -13.00 7.18
N SER A 186 -9.59 -13.33 5.94
CA SER A 186 -8.70 -14.46 5.65
C SER A 186 -7.23 -14.11 5.61
N ASP A 187 -6.84 -13.16 4.74
CA ASP A 187 -5.45 -12.76 4.57
C ASP A 187 -5.31 -11.23 4.58
N ASN A 188 -4.13 -10.75 4.96
CA ASN A 188 -3.82 -9.34 4.91
C ASN A 188 -3.42 -8.91 3.49
N ILE A 189 -4.39 -8.42 2.73
CA ILE A 189 -4.18 -7.88 1.38
C ILE A 189 -4.12 -6.34 1.35
N ASN A 190 -3.95 -5.69 2.52
CA ASN A 190 -3.96 -4.23 2.65
C ASN A 190 -2.88 -3.50 1.82
N LYS A 191 -1.82 -4.22 1.41
CA LYS A 191 -0.80 -3.71 0.49
C LYS A 191 -1.35 -3.46 -0.91
N TYR A 192 -2.51 -3.99 -1.26
CA TYR A 192 -3.12 -3.82 -2.58
C TYR A 192 -4.24 -2.76 -2.56
N SER A 193 -4.27 -1.92 -3.59
CA SER A 193 -5.43 -1.07 -3.92
C SER A 193 -6.11 -1.61 -5.18
N PRO A 194 -7.45 -1.66 -5.22
CA PRO A 194 -8.17 -1.96 -6.46
C PRO A 194 -7.75 -1.00 -7.59
N ALA A 195 -7.69 -1.52 -8.81
CA ALA A 195 -7.49 -0.66 -9.98
C ALA A 195 -8.64 0.35 -10.12
N THR A 196 -8.34 1.55 -10.61
CA THR A 196 -9.37 2.55 -10.93
C THR A 196 -10.19 2.08 -12.14
N GLU A 197 -11.39 2.64 -12.33
CA GLU A 197 -12.30 2.26 -13.42
C GLU A 197 -11.64 2.35 -14.82
N GLU A 198 -10.82 3.38 -15.04
CA GLU A 198 -10.06 3.57 -16.28
C GLU A 198 -9.14 2.38 -16.56
N TYR A 199 -8.34 1.97 -15.57
CA TYR A 199 -7.36 0.89 -15.73
C TYR A 199 -8.00 -0.50 -15.65
N LEU A 200 -9.05 -0.65 -14.85
CA LEU A 200 -9.84 -1.86 -14.76
C LEU A 200 -10.37 -2.26 -16.14
N SER A 201 -11.00 -1.31 -16.84
CA SER A 201 -11.58 -1.55 -18.18
C SER A 201 -10.52 -1.98 -19.19
N LEU A 202 -9.35 -1.33 -19.20
CA LEU A 202 -8.24 -1.66 -20.10
C LEU A 202 -7.69 -3.07 -19.85
N ILE A 203 -7.53 -3.44 -18.59
CA ILE A 203 -7.02 -4.77 -18.21
C ILE A 203 -8.06 -5.85 -18.50
N GLN A 204 -9.34 -5.58 -18.24
CA GLN A 204 -10.44 -6.48 -18.59
C GLN A 204 -10.50 -6.74 -20.10
N GLU A 205 -10.35 -5.70 -20.94
CA GLU A 205 -10.30 -5.86 -22.40
C GLU A 205 -9.11 -6.72 -22.84
N HIS A 206 -7.90 -6.43 -22.32
CA HIS A 206 -6.68 -7.17 -22.67
C HIS A 206 -6.78 -8.67 -22.39
N PHE A 207 -7.38 -9.05 -21.25
CA PHE A 207 -7.57 -10.44 -20.86
C PHE A 207 -8.93 -11.04 -21.27
N ASN A 208 -9.76 -10.28 -21.98
CA ASN A 208 -11.14 -10.65 -22.33
C ASN A 208 -11.94 -11.16 -21.12
N LEU A 209 -11.89 -10.42 -20.01
CA LEU A 209 -12.58 -10.73 -18.77
C LEU A 209 -14.00 -10.16 -18.78
N SER A 210 -14.91 -10.88 -18.14
CA SER A 210 -16.26 -10.38 -17.84
C SER A 210 -16.24 -9.34 -16.73
N ASP A 211 -17.19 -8.41 -16.80
CA ASP A 211 -17.49 -7.46 -15.71
C ASP A 211 -18.44 -8.07 -14.67
N ASP A 212 -18.11 -9.27 -14.19
CA ASP A 212 -18.95 -10.06 -13.26
C ASP A 212 -18.35 -10.15 -11.85
N LYS A 213 -17.36 -9.30 -11.54
CA LYS A 213 -16.64 -9.28 -10.25
C LYS A 213 -15.98 -10.63 -9.90
N SER A 214 -15.65 -11.45 -10.89
CA SER A 214 -15.00 -12.76 -10.71
C SER A 214 -13.48 -12.69 -10.51
N THR A 215 -12.87 -11.52 -10.70
CA THR A 215 -11.43 -11.29 -10.71
C THR A 215 -11.11 -10.05 -9.88
N PHE A 216 -10.03 -10.09 -9.11
CA PHE A 216 -9.51 -8.93 -8.39
C PHE A 216 -8.31 -8.37 -9.16
N ILE A 217 -8.44 -7.15 -9.66
CA ILE A 217 -7.36 -6.43 -10.35
C ILE A 217 -6.89 -5.31 -9.43
N ALA A 218 -5.61 -5.30 -9.12
CA ALA A 218 -5.06 -4.41 -8.11
C ALA A 218 -3.71 -3.84 -8.53
N THR A 219 -3.38 -2.69 -7.95
CA THR A 219 -2.01 -2.19 -7.85
C THR A 219 -1.51 -2.37 -6.41
N ASN A 220 -0.23 -2.15 -6.15
CA ASN A 220 0.36 -2.29 -4.82
C ASN A 220 0.74 -0.90 -4.26
N ASN A 221 0.25 -0.62 -3.06
CA ASN A 221 0.39 0.62 -2.31
C ASN A 221 1.76 0.78 -1.65
N LEU A 222 2.52 -0.30 -1.50
CA LEU A 222 3.89 -0.27 -0.95
C LEU A 222 4.88 0.38 -1.92
N TYR A 223 4.49 0.54 -3.19
CA TYR A 223 5.26 1.29 -4.16
C TYR A 223 5.10 2.78 -3.85
N LEU A 224 6.08 3.32 -3.10
CA LEU A 224 6.29 4.74 -2.78
C LEU A 224 5.06 5.63 -3.01
N GLU A 225 4.35 5.91 -1.92
CA GLU A 225 3.41 7.02 -1.83
C GLU A 225 3.96 8.23 -2.62
N ALA A 226 3.14 8.74 -3.54
CA ALA A 226 3.28 10.06 -4.15
C ALA A 226 4.46 10.30 -5.14
N LEU A 227 4.54 9.49 -6.20
CA LEU A 227 5.03 9.98 -7.50
C LEU A 227 3.94 10.65 -8.35
N SER A 228 2.65 10.55 -7.96
CA SER A 228 1.50 11.01 -8.74
C SER A 228 0.95 12.39 -8.39
N MET A 229 1.33 13.03 -7.28
CA MET A 229 0.82 14.37 -6.95
C MET A 229 1.38 15.50 -7.84
N SER A 230 2.42 15.20 -8.63
CA SER A 230 2.84 16.05 -9.75
C SER A 230 3.08 15.13 -10.94
N GLY A 231 2.15 15.09 -11.92
CA GLY A 231 2.14 14.20 -13.09
C GLY A 231 3.34 14.31 -14.07
N LYS A 232 4.56 14.26 -13.56
CA LYS A 232 5.83 14.29 -14.27
C LYS A 232 6.74 13.25 -13.61
N GLY A 233 6.79 12.03 -14.13
CA GLY A 233 7.86 11.10 -13.74
C GLY A 233 7.59 9.64 -14.05
N THR A 234 6.40 9.14 -13.78
CA THR A 234 6.11 7.70 -13.92
C THR A 234 5.06 7.48 -15.00
N PHE A 235 5.45 6.76 -16.05
CA PHE A 235 4.56 6.34 -17.13
C PHE A 235 4.37 4.82 -17.18
N LEU A 236 5.01 4.09 -16.26
CA LEU A 236 4.88 2.65 -16.10
C LEU A 236 4.23 2.36 -14.75
N GLU A 237 3.23 1.50 -14.76
CA GLU A 237 2.47 1.10 -13.58
C GLU A 237 2.38 -0.43 -13.53
N LEU A 238 2.49 -1.00 -12.33
CA LEU A 238 2.38 -2.45 -12.11
C LEU A 238 0.98 -2.78 -11.59
N TYR A 239 0.34 -3.74 -12.24
CA TYR A 239 -0.90 -4.33 -11.77
C TYR A 239 -0.77 -5.85 -11.62
N PHE A 240 -1.66 -6.38 -10.80
CA PHE A 240 -1.78 -7.78 -10.44
C PHE A 240 -3.22 -8.20 -10.73
N LEU A 241 -3.37 -9.34 -11.40
CA LEU A 241 -4.65 -9.96 -11.67
C LEU A 241 -4.72 -11.23 -10.83
N PHE A 242 -5.65 -11.23 -9.87
CA PHE A 242 -5.90 -12.35 -8.99
C PHE A 242 -7.23 -13.02 -9.32
N LYS A 243 -7.25 -14.34 -9.25
CA LYS A 243 -8.47 -15.14 -9.39
C LYS A 243 -8.76 -15.89 -8.09
N PRO A 244 -9.98 -15.79 -7.56
CA PRO A 244 -10.44 -16.70 -6.52
C PRO A 244 -10.41 -18.15 -7.03
N GLU A 245 -9.80 -19.02 -6.22
CA GLU A 245 -9.75 -20.47 -6.41
C GLU A 245 -10.16 -21.14 -5.08
N GLY A 246 -11.46 -21.38 -4.91
CA GLY A 246 -12.00 -21.88 -3.65
C GLY A 246 -11.89 -20.86 -2.53
N ASN A 247 -10.94 -21.06 -1.62
CA ASN A 247 -10.69 -20.20 -0.44
C ASN A 247 -9.35 -19.44 -0.56
N ILE A 248 -8.70 -19.47 -1.73
CA ILE A 248 -7.41 -18.82 -1.96
C ILE A 248 -7.56 -17.76 -3.05
N LEU A 249 -6.99 -16.58 -2.81
CA LEU A 249 -6.86 -15.53 -3.83
C LEU A 249 -5.53 -15.72 -4.58
N ALA A 250 -5.56 -16.47 -5.68
CA ALA A 250 -4.36 -16.85 -6.42
C ALA A 250 -3.92 -15.74 -7.39
N LEU A 251 -2.62 -15.41 -7.39
CA LEU A 251 -2.05 -14.52 -8.41
C LEU A 251 -2.06 -15.25 -9.75
N ASN A 252 -2.87 -14.76 -10.69
CA ASN A 252 -2.97 -15.37 -12.02
C ASN A 252 -2.02 -14.70 -13.01
N SER A 253 -1.85 -13.38 -12.94
CA SER A 253 -0.94 -12.64 -13.83
C SER A 253 -0.45 -11.35 -13.18
N ALA A 254 0.72 -10.88 -13.62
CA ALA A 254 1.24 -9.56 -13.34
C ALA A 254 1.43 -8.83 -14.67
N LEU A 255 1.20 -7.52 -14.69
CA LEU A 255 1.19 -6.75 -15.93
C LEU A 255 1.79 -5.36 -15.73
N MET A 256 2.46 -4.88 -16.76
CA MET A 256 2.94 -3.52 -16.88
C MET A 256 1.96 -2.74 -17.75
N TYR A 257 1.43 -1.65 -17.21
CA TYR A 257 0.71 -0.67 -18.00
C TYR A 257 1.64 0.50 -18.34
N ASN A 258 1.70 0.86 -19.62
CA ASN A 258 2.41 2.02 -20.10
C ASN A 258 1.41 3.15 -20.43
N SER A 259 1.33 4.16 -19.57
CA SER A 259 0.36 5.26 -19.71
C SER A 259 0.65 6.19 -20.89
N LYS A 260 1.85 6.12 -21.48
CA LYS A 260 2.22 6.91 -22.66
C LYS A 260 1.84 6.22 -23.95
N LEU A 261 2.18 4.94 -24.07
CA LEU A 261 1.83 4.12 -25.22
C LEU A 261 0.38 3.61 -25.16
N LYS A 262 -0.26 3.69 -23.99
CA LYS A 262 -1.57 3.11 -23.67
C LYS A 262 -1.63 1.60 -23.95
N THR A 263 -0.56 0.92 -23.60
CA THR A 263 -0.44 -0.54 -23.80
C THR A 263 -0.37 -1.26 -22.47
N VAL A 264 -0.96 -2.45 -22.45
CA VAL A 264 -0.85 -3.44 -21.38
C VAL A 264 0.07 -4.55 -21.86
N GLU A 265 1.05 -4.92 -21.05
CA GLU A 265 1.99 -5.99 -21.34
C GLU A 265 2.06 -6.99 -20.19
N ASP A 266 1.99 -8.28 -20.51
CA ASP A 266 2.13 -9.35 -19.53
C ASP A 266 3.58 -9.43 -19.04
N LEU A 267 3.75 -9.47 -17.71
CA LEU A 267 5.04 -9.70 -17.09
C LEU A 267 5.25 -11.19 -16.86
N LYS A 268 6.50 -11.63 -17.01
CA LYS A 268 6.89 -13.00 -16.70
C LYS A 268 6.91 -13.20 -15.19
N ILE A 269 6.44 -14.37 -14.75
CA ILE A 269 6.54 -14.83 -13.36
C ILE A 269 7.42 -16.08 -13.34
N GLU A 270 8.49 -16.08 -12.55
CA GLU A 270 9.39 -17.21 -12.36
C GLU A 270 9.53 -17.52 -10.87
N GLU A 271 9.23 -18.77 -10.47
CA GLU A 271 9.26 -19.18 -9.05
C GLU A 271 8.47 -18.20 -8.16
N ASP A 272 7.25 -17.83 -8.58
CA ASP A 272 6.36 -16.86 -7.92
C ASP A 272 6.85 -15.41 -7.87
N ARG A 273 7.95 -15.08 -8.56
CA ARG A 273 8.54 -13.74 -8.61
C ARG A 273 8.26 -13.03 -9.91
N ILE A 274 7.88 -11.76 -9.84
CA ILE A 274 7.51 -10.97 -11.02
C ILE A 274 8.78 -10.36 -11.60
N ILE A 275 9.10 -10.73 -12.83
CA ILE A 275 10.31 -10.24 -13.50
C ILE A 275 10.07 -8.85 -14.06
N ASN A 276 10.98 -7.95 -13.72
CA ASN A 276 11.01 -6.60 -14.25
C ASN A 276 11.35 -6.63 -15.75
N LYS A 277 10.43 -6.10 -16.57
CA LYS A 277 10.59 -6.00 -18.02
C LYS A 277 11.82 -5.17 -18.41
N ILE A 278 12.05 -4.05 -17.74
CA ILE A 278 13.20 -3.16 -18.01
C ILE A 278 14.50 -3.89 -17.73
N PHE A 279 14.54 -4.67 -16.64
CA PHE A 279 15.70 -5.50 -16.33
C PHE A 279 15.96 -6.53 -17.43
N THR A 280 14.91 -7.21 -17.88
CA THR A 280 15.00 -8.25 -18.92
C THR A 280 15.51 -7.70 -20.23
N ASP A 281 15.10 -6.49 -20.60
CA ASP A 281 15.48 -5.87 -21.87
C ASP A 281 16.91 -5.32 -21.88
N LEU A 282 17.43 -4.93 -20.71
CA LEU A 282 18.71 -4.25 -20.58
C LEU A 282 19.85 -5.12 -20.03
N SER A 283 19.53 -6.16 -19.25
CA SER A 283 20.55 -7.05 -18.69
C SER A 283 21.10 -7.98 -19.77
N SER A 284 22.41 -8.22 -19.71
CA SER A 284 23.12 -9.10 -20.66
C SER A 284 23.61 -10.40 -20.03
N ASP A 285 23.42 -10.60 -18.71
CA ASP A 285 23.95 -11.74 -17.95
C ASP A 285 22.85 -12.34 -17.07
N ASP A 286 22.67 -13.66 -17.14
CA ASP A 286 21.62 -14.42 -16.46
C ASP A 286 21.76 -14.45 -14.93
N LYS A 287 23.00 -14.28 -14.43
CA LYS A 287 23.31 -14.23 -13.00
C LYS A 287 23.03 -12.87 -12.38
N THR A 288 22.90 -11.83 -13.19
CA THR A 288 22.59 -10.49 -12.70
C THR A 288 21.25 -10.46 -11.99
N LYS A 289 21.18 -9.74 -10.87
CA LYS A 289 20.01 -9.49 -10.04
C LYS A 289 19.68 -8.02 -9.92
N ILE A 290 20.67 -7.14 -10.06
CA ILE A 290 20.51 -5.68 -10.01
C ILE A 290 21.34 -5.03 -11.13
N LEU A 291 20.72 -4.10 -11.86
CA LEU A 291 21.41 -3.15 -12.72
C LEU A 291 21.60 -1.85 -11.95
N ILE A 292 22.83 -1.32 -11.97
CA ILE A 292 23.16 -0.03 -11.40
C ILE A 292 23.63 0.89 -12.53
N ILE A 293 23.01 2.07 -12.63
CA ILE A 293 23.29 3.04 -13.68
C ILE A 293 23.77 4.34 -13.04
N PRO A 294 25.09 4.59 -12.98
CA PRO A 294 25.64 5.88 -12.60
C PRO A 294 25.26 6.96 -13.63
N VAL A 295 24.77 8.11 -13.15
CA VAL A 295 24.34 9.24 -13.98
C VAL A 295 25.40 10.33 -13.94
N GLU A 296 26.15 10.48 -15.03
CA GLU A 296 27.19 11.50 -15.18
C GLU A 296 26.56 12.84 -15.65
N GLU A 297 26.54 13.82 -14.74
CA GLU A 297 26.36 15.28 -14.89
C GLU A 297 25.16 15.86 -15.67
N ASP A 298 24.57 15.22 -16.68
CA ASP A 298 23.36 15.72 -17.38
C ASP A 298 22.06 15.20 -16.77
N LEU A 299 21.88 15.49 -15.49
CA LEU A 299 20.65 15.25 -14.72
C LEU A 299 19.40 15.80 -15.41
N LYS A 300 19.48 16.82 -16.27
CA LYS A 300 18.30 17.45 -16.87
C LYS A 300 17.56 16.54 -17.85
N SER A 301 18.27 15.63 -18.51
CA SER A 301 17.64 14.64 -19.41
C SER A 301 17.03 13.49 -18.60
N ALA A 302 17.77 12.97 -17.62
CA ALA A 302 17.34 11.89 -16.73
C ALA A 302 16.16 12.30 -15.83
N SER A 303 16.19 13.50 -15.24
CA SER A 303 15.13 14.04 -14.37
C SER A 303 13.78 14.23 -15.05
N LYS A 304 13.73 14.21 -16.40
CA LYS A 304 12.46 14.21 -17.16
C LYS A 304 11.80 12.83 -17.23
N LEU A 305 12.54 11.78 -16.89
CA LEU A 305 12.16 10.36 -17.02
C LEU A 305 12.20 9.64 -15.67
N VAL A 306 13.07 10.06 -14.77
CA VAL A 306 13.33 9.45 -13.47
C VAL A 306 13.28 10.53 -12.41
N LYS A 307 12.51 10.32 -11.34
CA LYS A 307 12.60 11.17 -10.15
C LYS A 307 13.75 10.65 -9.29
N PHE A 308 14.70 11.53 -9.00
CA PHE A 308 15.76 11.25 -8.05
C PHE A 308 15.33 11.68 -6.65
N GLN A 309 15.64 10.85 -5.66
CA GLN A 309 15.33 11.12 -4.27
C GLN A 309 16.61 11.06 -3.46
N ASN A 310 16.81 12.08 -2.61
CA ASN A 310 17.86 12.09 -1.61
C ASN A 310 17.26 11.85 -0.22
N TYR A 311 17.71 10.79 0.44
CA TYR A 311 17.36 10.43 1.81
C TYR A 311 18.58 10.47 2.75
N GLY A 312 19.77 10.81 2.23
CA GLY A 312 20.99 11.01 3.00
C GLY A 312 21.25 12.49 3.32
N GLU A 313 22.30 12.74 4.10
CA GLU A 313 22.72 14.11 4.44
C GLU A 313 23.62 14.75 3.37
N GLU A 314 24.21 13.94 2.47
CA GLU A 314 25.15 14.40 1.45
C GLU A 314 24.60 14.18 0.02
N GLU A 315 24.62 15.25 -0.79
CA GLU A 315 24.34 15.20 -2.23
C GLU A 315 25.63 14.87 -3.00
N LYS A 316 25.93 13.57 -3.14
CA LYS A 316 27.06 13.09 -3.95
C LYS A 316 26.64 11.91 -4.82
N GLY A 317 26.72 12.11 -6.13
CA GLY A 317 26.41 11.08 -7.12
C GLY A 317 24.92 10.87 -7.35
N ASN A 318 24.59 10.32 -8.52
CA ASN A 318 23.24 9.99 -8.92
C ASN A 318 23.23 8.61 -9.54
N TYR A 319 22.30 7.77 -9.12
CA TYR A 319 22.23 6.37 -9.48
C TYR A 319 20.80 6.00 -9.84
N ILE A 320 20.64 5.17 -10.86
CA ILE A 320 19.36 4.51 -11.13
C ILE A 320 19.54 3.03 -10.85
N ILE A 321 18.65 2.46 -10.05
CA ILE A 321 18.65 1.05 -9.67
C ILE A 321 17.49 0.38 -10.38
N VAL A 322 17.78 -0.69 -11.14
CA VAL A 322 16.76 -1.52 -11.80
C VAL A 322 16.91 -2.94 -11.28
N PRO A 323 15.98 -3.42 -10.44
CA PRO A 323 16.04 -4.77 -9.90
C PRO A 323 15.40 -5.79 -10.84
N LYS A 324 15.87 -7.05 -10.77
CA LYS A 324 15.33 -8.16 -11.57
C LYS A 324 13.89 -8.51 -11.22
N TYR A 325 13.55 -8.47 -9.94
CA TYR A 325 12.23 -8.84 -9.42
C TYR A 325 11.50 -7.60 -8.88
N LEU A 326 10.16 -7.55 -8.95
CA LEU A 326 9.34 -6.40 -8.54
C LEU A 326 8.61 -6.61 -7.19
N ASP A 327 8.57 -7.85 -6.71
CA ASP A 327 8.03 -8.31 -5.44
C ASP A 327 9.11 -8.24 -4.34
N ASN A 328 9.54 -7.03 -3.99
CA ASN A 328 10.80 -6.85 -3.25
C ASN A 328 10.63 -6.59 -1.75
N ASP A 329 10.73 -7.65 -0.95
CA ASP A 329 11.31 -7.57 0.41
C ASP A 329 12.84 -7.84 0.39
N TYR A 330 13.42 -8.11 -0.79
CA TYR A 330 14.80 -8.60 -0.93
C TYR A 330 15.85 -7.51 -1.15
N ILE A 331 15.44 -6.29 -1.53
CA ILE A 331 16.35 -5.16 -1.74
C ILE A 331 16.09 -4.13 -0.67
N GLN A 332 17.13 -3.81 0.08
CA GLN A 332 17.13 -2.73 1.04
C GLN A 332 18.12 -1.67 0.59
N ILE A 333 17.63 -0.45 0.41
CA ILE A 333 18.45 0.71 0.10
C ILE A 333 18.48 1.58 1.36
N GLN A 334 19.67 1.77 1.92
CA GLN A 334 19.90 2.53 3.13
C GLN A 334 20.90 3.65 2.82
N PRO A 335 20.67 4.90 3.25
CA PRO A 335 21.71 5.92 3.17
C PRO A 335 22.95 5.47 3.93
N SER A 336 24.14 5.73 3.40
CA SER A 336 25.39 5.19 3.97
C SER A 336 25.63 5.57 5.44
N ASN A 337 25.01 6.67 5.91
CA ASN A 337 25.23 7.25 7.24
C ASN A 337 23.96 7.38 8.11
N SER A 338 22.83 6.74 7.79
CA SER A 338 21.59 6.90 8.58
C SER A 338 20.76 5.62 8.79
N ASN A 339 19.97 5.59 9.87
CA ASN A 339 19.04 4.50 10.22
C ASN A 339 17.66 4.69 9.57
N TYR A 340 17.61 4.98 8.27
CA TYR A 340 16.34 5.22 7.58
C TYR A 340 15.67 3.92 7.06
N GLN A 341 14.35 3.96 6.91
CA GLN A 341 13.54 2.83 6.44
C GLN A 341 13.81 2.54 4.95
N GLY A 342 13.91 1.25 4.59
CA GLY A 342 14.24 0.82 3.24
C GLY A 342 13.25 1.30 2.18
N LEU A 343 13.75 1.67 1.01
CA LEU A 343 12.93 2.00 -0.16
C LEU A 343 12.50 0.73 -0.88
N TYR A 344 11.21 0.61 -1.19
CA TYR A 344 10.66 -0.49 -1.98
C TYR A 344 10.71 -0.19 -3.48
N SER A 345 10.83 -1.27 -4.24
CA SER A 345 11.16 -1.26 -5.66
C SER A 345 10.01 -0.92 -6.60
N ASN A 346 10.16 0.12 -7.40
CA ASN A 346 9.44 0.27 -8.67
C ASN A 346 10.17 -0.48 -9.80
N PHE A 347 9.67 -0.37 -11.04
CA PHE A 347 10.43 -0.79 -12.24
C PHE A 347 11.85 -0.22 -12.28
N PHE A 348 12.09 0.94 -11.66
CA PHE A 348 13.40 1.52 -11.40
C PHE A 348 13.29 2.55 -10.26
N ILE A 349 14.40 2.82 -9.57
CA ILE A 349 14.50 3.85 -8.52
C ILE A 349 15.64 4.81 -8.87
N GLY A 350 15.38 6.12 -8.83
CA GLY A 350 16.40 7.16 -8.91
C GLY A 350 16.86 7.58 -7.52
N LEU A 351 18.15 7.46 -7.25
CA LEU A 351 18.79 7.79 -5.98
C LEU A 351 19.79 8.93 -6.17
N GLU A 352 19.69 9.95 -5.33
CA GLU A 352 20.65 11.05 -5.23
C GLU A 352 21.38 10.94 -3.89
N GLY A 353 22.70 10.90 -3.91
CA GLY A 353 23.53 10.65 -2.72
C GLY A 353 24.15 9.25 -2.67
N GLU A 354 24.75 8.95 -1.52
CA GLU A 354 25.49 7.71 -1.26
C GLU A 354 24.64 6.72 -0.46
N TYR A 355 24.53 5.49 -0.96
CA TYR A 355 23.67 4.45 -0.42
C TYR A 355 24.41 3.11 -0.32
N ASN A 356 24.09 2.37 0.72
CA ASN A 356 24.32 0.94 0.82
C ASN A 356 23.09 0.19 0.28
N ILE A 357 23.32 -0.67 -0.71
CA ILE A 357 22.31 -1.52 -1.31
C ILE A 357 22.58 -2.94 -0.83
N LYS A 358 21.67 -3.48 -0.04
CA LYS A 358 21.68 -4.88 0.42
C LYS A 358 20.67 -5.67 -0.40
N TYR A 359 21.10 -6.84 -0.86
CA TYR A 359 20.26 -7.81 -1.54
C TYR A 359 20.31 -9.14 -0.81
N GLU A 360 19.17 -9.78 -0.58
CA GLU A 360 19.08 -11.14 -0.04
C GLU A 360 17.84 -11.87 -0.56
N ASP A 361 17.99 -12.96 -1.34
CA ASP A 361 16.86 -13.76 -1.88
C ASP A 361 16.90 -15.25 -1.48
N GLY A 362 17.56 -15.57 -0.36
CA GLY A 362 17.79 -16.94 0.12
C GLY A 362 18.78 -17.77 -0.73
N LYS A 363 19.03 -17.37 -1.99
CA LYS A 363 20.01 -17.97 -2.91
C LYS A 363 21.27 -17.10 -3.03
N SER A 364 21.12 -15.78 -3.00
CA SER A 364 22.21 -14.80 -3.07
C SER A 364 22.06 -13.76 -1.96
N ALA A 365 23.19 -13.35 -1.40
CA ALA A 365 23.26 -12.24 -0.46
C ALA A 365 24.50 -11.38 -0.75
N PHE A 366 24.33 -10.07 -0.91
CA PHE A 366 25.43 -9.14 -1.14
C PHE A 366 25.09 -7.72 -0.68
N GLU A 367 26.15 -6.92 -0.49
CA GLU A 367 26.05 -5.51 -0.14
C GLU A 367 26.98 -4.69 -1.05
N ILE A 368 26.50 -3.54 -1.50
CA ILE A 368 27.23 -2.61 -2.38
C ILE A 368 27.08 -1.21 -1.85
N ASN A 369 28.20 -0.49 -1.76
CA ASN A 369 28.18 0.95 -1.50
C ASN A 369 28.29 1.72 -2.82
N THR A 370 27.36 2.63 -3.09
CA THR A 370 27.36 3.42 -4.33
C THR A 370 28.55 4.37 -4.46
N GLU A 371 29.15 4.82 -3.36
CA GLU A 371 30.34 5.70 -3.33
C GLU A 371 31.54 5.08 -4.07
N ASN A 372 31.71 3.76 -3.94
CA ASN A 372 32.89 3.04 -4.39
C ASN A 372 32.64 2.17 -5.64
N LEU A 373 31.54 2.41 -6.39
CA LEU A 373 31.18 1.60 -7.58
C LEU A 373 32.28 1.50 -8.63
N SER A 374 33.07 2.56 -8.83
CA SER A 374 34.15 2.59 -9.82
C SER A 374 35.43 1.89 -9.35
N SER A 375 35.61 1.70 -8.05
CA SER A 375 36.84 1.18 -7.43
C SER A 375 36.67 -0.19 -6.78
N GLN A 376 35.44 -0.63 -6.52
CA GLN A 376 35.13 -1.92 -5.92
C GLN A 376 35.00 -3.04 -6.95
N THR A 377 35.40 -4.26 -6.57
CA THR A 377 35.04 -5.45 -7.34
C THR A 377 33.58 -5.75 -7.10
N LEU A 378 32.75 -5.63 -8.14
CA LEU A 378 31.32 -5.85 -8.02
C LEU A 378 30.99 -7.35 -7.91
N PRO A 379 29.97 -7.72 -7.11
CA PRO A 379 29.40 -9.06 -7.16
C PRO A 379 28.97 -9.42 -8.59
N LYS A 380 29.09 -10.69 -8.97
CA LYS A 380 28.62 -11.21 -10.28
C LYS A 380 27.12 -11.01 -10.49
N GLU A 381 26.37 -10.83 -9.41
CA GLU A 381 24.95 -10.52 -9.40
C GLU A 381 24.65 -9.05 -9.74
N VAL A 382 25.66 -8.20 -9.92
CA VAL A 382 25.49 -6.78 -10.22
C VAL A 382 26.19 -6.38 -11.50
N GLN A 383 25.43 -5.72 -12.37
CA GLN A 383 25.89 -5.22 -13.64
C GLN A 383 25.77 -3.69 -13.67
N LEU A 384 26.85 -3.02 -14.07
CA LEU A 384 26.79 -1.60 -14.41
C LEU A 384 26.27 -1.42 -15.83
N LEU A 385 25.37 -0.46 -16.03
CA LEU A 385 24.96 -0.01 -17.36
C LEU A 385 25.27 1.46 -17.57
N ASN A 386 25.48 1.81 -18.84
CA ASN A 386 25.66 3.20 -19.23
C ASN A 386 24.35 3.98 -19.11
N SER A 387 24.40 5.18 -18.53
CA SER A 387 23.22 6.04 -18.41
C SER A 387 22.61 6.44 -19.74
N LYS A 388 23.41 6.61 -20.81
CA LYS A 388 22.87 6.93 -22.14
C LYS A 388 22.00 5.81 -22.69
N ASP A 389 22.40 4.56 -22.51
CA ASP A 389 21.65 3.40 -23.00
C ASP A 389 20.32 3.25 -22.27
N PHE A 390 20.34 3.40 -20.94
CA PHE A 390 19.13 3.39 -20.12
C PHE A 390 18.17 4.52 -20.51
N ILE A 391 18.68 5.74 -20.68
CA ILE A 391 17.86 6.91 -21.06
C ILE A 391 17.32 6.78 -22.49
N ALA A 392 18.10 6.23 -23.42
CA ALA A 392 17.63 5.95 -24.77
C ALA A 392 16.48 4.92 -24.74
N TYR A 393 16.61 3.86 -23.95
CA TYR A 393 15.56 2.87 -23.75
C TYR A 393 14.27 3.52 -23.19
N LEU A 394 14.37 4.29 -22.09
CA LEU A 394 13.19 4.95 -21.50
C LEU A 394 12.52 5.94 -22.46
N ASN A 395 13.27 6.63 -23.31
CA ASN A 395 12.69 7.51 -24.34
C ASN A 395 11.98 6.74 -25.46
N ALA A 396 12.38 5.50 -25.75
CA ALA A 396 11.73 4.67 -26.76
C ALA A 396 10.37 4.13 -26.28
N ILE A 397 10.21 4.00 -24.97
CA ILE A 397 8.97 3.48 -24.35
C ILE A 397 8.13 4.57 -23.66
N LYS A 398 8.54 5.84 -23.72
CA LYS A 398 7.77 7.00 -23.22
C LYS A 398 7.09 7.73 -24.37
#